data_AF-A0A955JBW4-F1
#
_entry.id   AF-A0A955JBW4-F1
#
_cell.length_a   1.000
_cell.length_b   1.000
_cell.length_c   1.000
_cell.angle_alpha   90.00
_cell.angle_beta   90.00
_cell.angle_gamma   90.00
#
_symmetry.space_group_name_H-M   'P 1'
#
loop_
_entity.id
_entity.type
_entity.pdbx_description
1 polymer ?
#
loop_
_entity_poly.entity_id
_entity_poly.type
_entity_poly.pdbx_seq_one_letter_code
_entity_poly.pdbx_strand_id
1 'polypeptide(L)' 'MKVADIRKLSTKELAIEVTKLKDEIAELRRHIYMGDNQNVRVVRGKRKDLARMLTVLSENLVKEAK' A
#
# COMPACT_ATOMS: atom_id res chain seq x y z
N MET A 1 -2.02 -5.34 -6.41
CA MET A 1 -3.43 -5.62 -6.03
C MET A 1 -4.41 -5.09 -7.06
N LYS A 2 -5.53 -5.77 -7.31
CA LYS A 2 -6.65 -5.19 -8.09
C LYS A 2 -7.56 -4.39 -7.14
N VAL A 3 -8.12 -3.29 -7.62
CA VAL A 3 -9.01 -2.42 -6.81
C VAL A 3 -10.24 -3.18 -6.30
N ALA A 4 -10.72 -4.14 -7.08
CA ALA A 4 -11.86 -4.99 -6.70
C ALA A 4 -11.63 -5.79 -5.43
N ASP A 5 -10.40 -6.23 -5.16
CA ASP A 5 -10.07 -7.00 -3.97
C ASP A 5 -9.85 -6.10 -2.75
N ILE A 6 -9.29 -4.90 -2.97
CA ILE A 6 -9.09 -3.89 -1.92
C ILE A 6 -10.42 -3.42 -1.33
N ARG A 7 -11.46 -3.30 -2.16
CA ARG A 7 -12.81 -2.86 -1.72
C ARG A 7 -13.56 -3.88 -0.86
N LYS A 8 -13.11 -5.14 -0.83
CA LYS A 8 -13.72 -6.19 0.01
C LYS A 8 -13.23 -6.16 1.45
N LEU A 9 -12.11 -5.48 1.70
CA LEU A 9 -11.50 -5.37 3.03
C LEU A 9 -12.23 -4.32 3.87
N SER A 10 -12.31 -4.58 5.17
CA SER A 10 -12.82 -3.59 6.14
C SER A 10 -11.85 -2.42 6.35
N THR A 11 -12.34 -1.30 6.87
CA THR A 11 -11.51 -0.11 7.15
C THR A 11 -10.35 -0.41 8.11
N LYS A 12 -10.56 -1.29 9.08
CA LYS A 12 -9.51 -1.75 10.01
C LYS A 12 -8.44 -2.58 9.32
N GLU A 13 -8.83 -3.51 8.47
CA GLU A 13 -7.89 -4.35 7.70
C GLU A 13 -7.10 -3.52 6.69
N LEU A 14 -7.74 -2.54 6.05
CA LEU A 14 -7.07 -1.60 5.15
C LEU A 14 -5.99 -0.79 5.88
N ALA A 15 -6.24 -0.34 7.11
CA ALA A 15 -5.25 0.40 7.89
C ALA A 15 -4.02 -0.46 8.23
N ILE A 16 -4.24 -1.72 8.62
CA ILE A 16 -3.17 -2.69 8.93
C ILE A 16 -2.34 -3.02 7.68
N GLU A 17 -3.00 -3.24 6.55
CA GLU A 17 -2.29 -3.52 5.29
C GLU A 17 -1.53 -2.30 4.77
N VAL A 18 -2.05 -1.08 4.98
CA VAL A 18 -1.34 0.16 4.65
C VAL A 18 -0.05 0.32 5.46
N THR A 19 -0.05 -0.01 6.76
CA THR A 19 1.16 0.06 7.58
C THR A 19 2.19 -0.98 7.13
N LYS A 20 1.77 -2.22 6.91
CA LYS A 20 2.65 -3.29 6.37
C LYS A 20 3.28 -2.89 5.03
N LEU A 21 2.50 -2.37 4.09
CA LEU A 21 3.02 -1.94 2.79
C LEU A 21 4.00 -0.78 2.90
N LYS A 22 3.86 0.11 3.89
CA LYS A 22 4.84 1.18 4.13
C LYS A 22 6.17 0.62 4.62
N ASP A 23 6.12 -0.34 5.54
CA ASP A 23 7.32 -0.98 6.10
C ASP A 23 8.06 -1.78 5.03
N GLU A 24 7.34 -2.58 4.23
CA GLU A 24 7.92 -3.30 3.08
C GLU A 24 8.59 -2.35 2.08
N ILE A 25 7.99 -1.18 1.80
CA ILE A 25 8.59 -0.19 0.90
C ILE A 25 9.87 0.38 1.52
N ALA A 26 9.91 0.60 2.84
CA ALA A 26 11.08 1.10 3.53
C ALA A 26 12.24 0.09 3.46
N GLU A 27 11.96 -1.19 3.72
CA GLU A 27 12.94 -2.27 3.60
C GLU A 27 13.45 -2.42 2.16
N LEU A 28 12.56 -2.46 1.17
CA LEU A 28 12.96 -2.57 -0.23
C LEU A 28 13.83 -1.39 -0.67
N ARG A 29 13.54 -0.17 -0.20
CA ARG A 29 14.40 1.00 -0.44
C ARG A 29 15.76 0.85 0.22
N ARG A 30 15.82 0.27 1.42
CA ARG A 30 17.08 -0.01 2.12
C ARG A 30 17.94 -1.01 1.36
N HIS A 31 17.36 -2.10 0.87
CA HIS A 31 18.06 -3.09 0.03
C HIS A 31 18.56 -2.50 -1.29
N ILE A 32 17.79 -1.61 -1.92
CA ILE A 32 18.24 -0.88 -3.11
C ILE A 32 19.45 -0.01 -2.78
N TYR A 33 19.41 0.70 -1.64
CA TYR A 33 20.51 1.56 -1.22
C TYR A 33 21.77 0.76 -0.87
N MET A 34 21.62 -0.41 -0.26
CA MET A 34 22.73 -1.33 0.06
C MET A 34 23.29 -2.06 -1.16
N GLY A 35 22.60 -2.03 -2.30
CA GLY A 35 23.03 -2.68 -3.54
C GLY A 35 22.62 -4.15 -3.66
N ASP A 36 21.98 -4.73 -2.65
CA ASP A 36 21.52 -6.13 -2.63
C ASP A 36 20.40 -6.41 -3.63
N ASN A 37 19.57 -5.42 -3.95
CA ASN A 37 18.44 -5.58 -4.85
C ASN A 37 18.25 -4.35 -5.75
N GLN A 38 18.51 -4.48 -7.05
CA GLN A 38 18.39 -3.37 -8.00
C GLN A 38 17.01 -3.26 -8.68
N ASN A 39 16.05 -4.13 -8.33
CA ASN A 39 14.77 -4.15 -9.02
C ASN A 39 13.81 -3.05 -8.52
N VAL A 40 14.06 -1.82 -8.99
CA VAL A 40 13.25 -0.63 -8.72
C VAL A 40 11.79 -0.75 -9.16
N ARG A 41 11.46 -1.68 -10.07
CA ARG A 41 10.07 -1.87 -10.56
C ARG A 41 9.17 -2.43 -9.46
N VAL A 42 9.70 -3.26 -8.57
CA VAL A 42 8.94 -3.85 -7.45
C VAL A 42 8.49 -2.75 -6.49
N VAL A 43 9.39 -1.84 -6.13
CA VAL A 43 9.07 -0.67 -5.29
C VAL A 43 8.01 0.22 -5.96
N ARG A 44 8.12 0.44 -7.27
CA ARG A 44 7.11 1.21 -8.02
C ARG A 44 5.74 0.53 -7.99
N GLY A 45 5.69 -0.80 -8.14
CA GLY A 45 4.46 -1.58 -8.05
C GLY A 45 3.80 -1.44 -6.67
N LYS A 46 4.58 -1.65 -5.60
CA LYS A 46 4.13 -1.54 -4.21
C LYS A 46 3.65 -0.12 -3.87
N ARG A 47 4.31 0.93 -4.37
CA ARG A 47 3.85 2.33 -4.22
C ARG A 47 2.48 2.58 -4.89
N LYS A 48 2.25 2.01 -6.07
CA LYS A 48 0.94 2.10 -6.74
C LYS A 48 -0.15 1.33 -5.99
N ASP A 49 0.21 0.19 -5.40
CA ASP A 49 -0.69 -0.57 -4.54
C ASP A 49 -1.07 0.22 -3.28
N LEU A 50 -0.08 0.80 -2.59
CA LEU A 50 -0.29 1.66 -1.43
C LEU A 50 -1.20 2.86 -1.76
N ALA A 51 -0.96 3.55 -2.88
CA ALA A 51 -1.79 4.67 -3.30
C ALA A 51 -3.25 4.25 -3.50
N ARG A 52 -3.49 3.11 -4.17
CA ARG A 52 -4.84 2.58 -4.36
C ARG A 52 -5.54 2.21 -3.05
N MET A 53 -4.81 1.68 -2.07
CA MET A 53 -5.37 1.38 -0.75
C MET A 53 -5.75 2.63 0.03
N LEU A 54 -4.89 3.66 0.02
CA LEU A 54 -5.17 4.94 0.66
C LEU A 54 -6.39 5.64 0.03
N THR A 55 -6.56 5.55 -1.29
CA THR A 55 -7.76 6.07 -1.96
C THR A 55 -9.03 5.40 -1.47
N VAL A 56 -9.07 4.06 -1.44
CA VAL A 56 -10.26 3.32 -0.96
C VAL A 56 -10.53 3.59 0.52
N LEU A 57 -9.48 3.66 1.35
CA LEU A 57 -9.62 4.03 2.76
C LEU A 57 -10.25 5.42 2.92
N SER A 58 -9.78 6.41 2.15
CA SER A 58 -10.35 7.75 2.13
C SER A 58 -11.80 7.77 1.64
N GLU A 59 -12.13 6.98 0.62
CA GLU A 59 -13.52 6.83 0.13
C GLU A 59 -14.44 6.28 1.25
N ASN A 60 -13.97 5.30 2.03
CA ASN A 60 -14.74 4.72 3.12
C ASN A 60 -14.93 5.71 4.27
N LEU A 61 -13.87 6.43 4.67
CA LEU A 61 -13.97 7.45 5.72
C LEU A 61 -14.94 8.59 5.34
N VAL A 62 -14.94 9.02 4.08
CA VAL A 62 -15.89 10.04 3.59
C VAL A 62 -17.34 9.54 3.62
N LYS A 63 -17.56 8.23 3.39
CA LYS A 63 -18.90 7.63 3.52
C LYS A 63 -19.35 7.50 4.96
N GLU A 64 -18.44 7.17 5.88
CA GLU A 64 -18.75 7.07 7.32
C GLU A 64 -19.04 8.45 7.94
N ALA A 65 -18.47 9.52 7.38
CA ALA A 65 -18.67 10.90 7.84
C ALA A 65 -19.94 11.58 7.29
N LYS A 66 -20.65 10.94 6.36
CA LYS A 66 -21.90 11.43 5.75
C LYS A 66 -23.10 10.72 6.35
#